data_AF-A0A7M5WXR9-F1
#
_entry.id   AF-A0A7M5WXR9-F1
#
_cell.length_a   1.000
_cell.length_b   1.000
_cell.length_c   1.000
_cell.angle_alpha   90.00
_cell.angle_beta   90.00
_cell.angle_gamma   90.00
#
_symmetry.space_group_name_H-M   'P 1'
#
loop_
_entity.id
_entity.type
_entity.pdbx_description
1 polymer ?
#
loop_
_entity_poly.entity_id
_entity_poly.type
_entity_poly.pdbx_seq_one_letter_code
_entity_poly.pdbx_strand_id
1 'polypeptide(L)'
;MNRRVKMNRTYYLAIACIALTLSIVAGQERFELMPVELCGSRVCNENFARIVGGSDANVTRWRWQAALSFVKRNKTTNQIITKKFQCGGSLIDERWVLTAAHCVDWFQEKGPVRNFYRPQL
;
A
#
# COMPACT_ATOMS: atom_id res chain seq x y z
N MET A 1 -22.53 -3.84 59.43
CA MET A 1 -22.47 -5.16 58.76
C MET A 1 -21.76 -4.98 57.42
N ASN A 2 -20.48 -5.31 57.32
CA ASN A 2 -19.69 -5.15 56.09
C ASN A 2 -19.05 -6.49 55.74
N ARG A 3 -19.68 -7.28 54.84
CA ARG A 3 -19.13 -8.58 54.43
C ARG A 3 -18.05 -8.32 53.38
N ARG A 4 -16.78 -8.31 53.80
CA ARG A 4 -15.65 -8.39 52.88
C ARG A 4 -15.70 -9.75 52.17
N VAL A 5 -16.04 -9.74 50.89
CA VAL A 5 -15.94 -10.91 50.02
C VAL A 5 -14.45 -11.26 49.91
N LYS A 6 -14.04 -12.43 50.41
CA LYS A 6 -12.67 -12.93 50.23
C LYS A 6 -12.54 -13.45 48.80
N MET A 7 -12.00 -12.61 47.93
CA MET A 7 -11.71 -12.96 46.55
C MET A 7 -10.56 -13.99 46.56
N ASN A 8 -10.85 -15.23 46.15
CA ASN A 8 -9.88 -16.32 46.11
C ASN A 8 -9.01 -16.22 44.84
N ARG A 9 -7.90 -16.98 44.81
CA ARG A 9 -6.93 -16.94 43.68
C ARG A 9 -7.60 -17.27 42.34
N THR A 10 -8.63 -18.11 42.33
CA THR A 10 -9.38 -18.44 41.11
C THR A 10 -10.16 -17.24 40.56
N TYR A 11 -10.78 -16.40 41.40
CA TYR A 11 -11.43 -15.17 40.95
C TYR A 11 -10.43 -14.16 40.37
N TYR A 12 -9.24 -14.00 40.97
CA TYR A 12 -8.21 -13.12 40.43
C TYR A 12 -7.69 -13.59 39.06
N LEU A 13 -7.48 -14.90 38.89
CA LEU A 13 -7.05 -15.47 37.62
C LEU A 13 -8.12 -15.32 36.53
N ALA A 14 -9.39 -15.48 36.88
CA ALA A 14 -10.51 -15.28 35.95
C ALA A 14 -10.60 -13.83 35.48
N ILE A 15 -10.52 -12.85 36.40
CA ILE A 15 -10.54 -11.41 36.06
C ILE A 15 -9.33 -11.04 35.18
N ALA A 16 -8.14 -11.56 35.50
CA ALA A 16 -6.95 -11.31 34.69
C ALA A 16 -7.08 -11.87 33.26
N CYS A 17 -7.62 -13.08 33.08
CA CYS A 17 -7.88 -13.64 31.75
C CYS A 17 -8.90 -12.84 30.96
N ILE A 18 -9.99 -12.40 31.61
CA ILE A 18 -11.02 -11.57 30.96
C ILE A 18 -10.43 -10.21 30.54
N ALA A 19 -9.63 -9.57 31.40
CA ALA A 19 -8.97 -8.32 31.06
C ALA A 19 -7.97 -8.48 29.90
N LEU A 20 -7.19 -9.56 29.88
CA LEU A 20 -6.24 -9.87 28.81
C LEU A 20 -6.95 -10.15 27.48
N THR A 21 -8.02 -10.94 27.49
CA THR A 21 -8.81 -11.22 26.29
C THR A 21 -9.52 -9.96 25.78
N LEU A 22 -10.10 -9.14 26.65
CA LEU A 22 -10.67 -7.84 26.27
C LEU A 22 -9.62 -6.89 25.70
N SER A 23 -8.39 -6.91 26.19
CA SER A 23 -7.30 -6.09 25.66
C SER A 23 -6.82 -6.57 24.28
N ILE A 24 -6.84 -7.89 24.04
CA ILE A 24 -6.56 -8.47 22.73
C ILE A 24 -7.68 -8.13 21.73
N VAL A 25 -8.95 -8.21 22.14
CA VAL A 25 -10.08 -7.85 21.27
C VAL A 25 -10.20 -6.34 21.07
N ALA A 26 -9.89 -5.52 22.08
CA ALA A 26 -9.87 -4.05 21.98
C ALA A 26 -8.64 -3.51 21.25
N GLY A 27 -7.54 -4.27 21.23
CA GLY A 27 -6.34 -3.99 20.44
C GLY A 27 -6.44 -4.39 18.98
N GLN A 28 -7.55 -5.01 18.57
CA GLN A 28 -7.88 -5.17 17.17
C GLN A 28 -8.41 -3.83 16.66
N GLU A 29 -7.49 -2.94 16.27
CA GLU A 29 -7.75 -1.95 15.24
C GLU A 29 -8.63 -2.65 14.21
N ARG A 30 -9.88 -2.20 14.04
CA ARG A 30 -10.64 -2.64 12.88
C ARG A 30 -9.76 -2.24 11.70
N PHE A 31 -9.08 -3.22 11.10
CA PHE A 31 -8.71 -3.13 9.72
C PHE A 31 -10.07 -3.10 9.04
N GLU A 32 -10.68 -1.91 8.96
CA GLU A 32 -11.75 -1.65 8.03
C GLU A 32 -11.17 -2.16 6.72
N LEU A 33 -11.65 -3.32 6.31
CA LEU A 33 -11.46 -3.81 4.96
C LEU A 33 -11.90 -2.64 4.12
N MET A 34 -10.94 -1.89 3.59
CA MET A 34 -11.22 -0.82 2.66
C MET A 34 -12.18 -1.44 1.66
N PRO A 35 -13.42 -0.92 1.52
CA PRO A 35 -14.37 -1.54 0.62
C PRO A 35 -13.71 -1.54 -0.76
N VAL A 36 -13.43 -2.75 -1.26
CA VAL A 36 -12.73 -2.98 -2.53
C VAL A 36 -13.72 -2.69 -3.64
N GLU A 37 -14.20 -1.45 -3.80
CA GLU A 37 -15.11 -1.09 -4.89
C GLU A 37 -15.02 0.36 -5.42
N LEU A 38 -14.30 1.30 -4.78
CA LEU A 38 -14.18 2.67 -5.32
C LEU A 38 -12.77 3.02 -5.78
N CYS A 39 -12.57 3.10 -7.09
CA CYS A 39 -11.41 3.74 -7.69
C CYS A 39 -11.44 5.26 -7.47
N GLY A 40 -10.27 5.91 -7.46
CA GLY A 40 -10.14 7.37 -7.36
C GLY A 40 -10.60 8.00 -6.03
N SER A 41 -11.10 7.22 -5.07
CA SER A 41 -11.52 7.71 -3.76
C SER A 41 -10.33 7.97 -2.86
N ARG A 42 -10.32 9.14 -2.22
CA ARG A 42 -9.28 9.58 -1.29
C ARG A 42 -9.89 10.43 -0.19
N VAL A 43 -9.31 10.36 1.01
CA VAL A 43 -9.71 11.21 2.14
C VAL A 43 -9.32 12.66 1.82
N CYS A 44 -10.33 13.51 1.59
CA CYS A 44 -10.15 14.91 1.20
C CYS A 44 -10.60 15.83 2.33
N ASN A 45 -9.66 16.39 3.10
CA ASN A 45 -9.96 17.46 4.07
C ASN A 45 -9.39 18.82 3.63
N GLU A 46 -8.95 18.97 2.38
CA GLU A 46 -8.25 20.17 1.89
C GLU A 46 -8.74 20.60 0.51
N ASN A 47 -8.81 21.92 0.28
CA ASN A 47 -9.08 22.52 -1.02
C ASN A 47 -7.85 22.37 -1.93
N PHE A 48 -8.02 21.73 -3.09
CA PHE A 48 -6.90 21.41 -3.98
C PHE A 48 -6.31 22.65 -4.64
N ALA A 49 -5.04 22.93 -4.35
CA ALA A 49 -4.22 23.82 -5.17
C ALA A 49 -3.45 23.01 -6.22
N ARG A 50 -3.22 23.63 -7.38
CA ARG A 50 -2.29 23.14 -8.40
C ARG A 50 -0.92 22.90 -7.76
N ILE A 51 -0.28 21.76 -8.06
CA ILE A 51 1.08 21.48 -7.57
C ILE A 51 2.06 22.40 -8.31
N VAL A 52 2.52 23.45 -7.62
CA VAL A 52 3.64 24.30 -8.02
C VAL A 52 4.55 24.41 -6.79
N GLY A 53 5.81 23.98 -6.90
CA GLY A 53 6.72 23.93 -5.75
C GLY A 53 6.24 22.96 -4.65
N GLY A 54 5.78 21.77 -5.05
CA GLY A 54 5.06 20.82 -4.20
C GLY A 54 5.71 20.47 -2.86
N SER A 55 4.91 19.93 -1.96
CA SER A 55 5.31 19.42 -0.65
C SER A 55 5.17 17.91 -0.58
N ASP A 56 5.76 17.31 0.46
CA ASP A 56 5.63 15.87 0.71
C ASP A 56 4.15 15.47 0.83
N ALA A 57 3.78 14.41 0.12
CA ALA A 57 2.44 13.86 0.17
C ALA A 57 2.26 12.97 1.41
N ASN A 58 1.08 13.05 2.04
CA ASN A 58 0.67 12.07 3.03
C ASN A 58 0.48 10.70 2.35
N VAL A 59 1.00 9.62 2.98
CA VAL A 59 0.95 8.25 2.47
C VAL A 59 -0.47 7.76 2.10
N THR A 60 -1.50 8.31 2.75
CA THR A 60 -2.90 7.93 2.52
C THR A 60 -3.60 8.74 1.42
N ARG A 61 -2.98 9.81 0.92
CA ARG A 61 -3.61 10.81 0.03
C ARG A 61 -3.67 10.37 -1.43
N TRP A 62 -2.64 9.67 -1.90
CA TRP A 62 -2.51 9.23 -3.30
C TRP A 62 -2.27 7.72 -3.34
N ARG A 63 -3.27 6.95 -2.90
CA ARG A 63 -3.14 5.48 -2.69
C ARG A 63 -2.80 4.71 -3.96
N TRP A 64 -3.15 5.26 -5.12
CA TRP A 64 -2.82 4.67 -6.43
C TRP A 64 -1.42 5.03 -6.93
N GLN A 65 -0.66 5.91 -6.26
CA GLN A 65 0.67 6.29 -6.72
C GLN A 65 1.62 5.10 -6.65
N ALA A 66 2.17 4.71 -7.81
CA ALA A 66 3.14 3.63 -7.93
C ALA A 66 4.50 4.18 -8.32
N ALA A 67 5.55 3.71 -7.64
CA ALA A 67 6.93 4.02 -8.00
C ALA A 67 7.53 2.85 -8.79
N LEU A 68 7.97 3.10 -10.02
CA LEU A 68 8.55 2.09 -10.89
C LEU A 68 10.08 2.13 -10.77
N SER A 69 10.67 0.99 -10.37
CA SER A 69 12.11 0.80 -10.28
C SER A 69 12.59 -0.34 -11.16
N PHE A 70 13.67 -0.07 -11.88
CA PHE A 70 14.21 -0.95 -12.89
C PHE A 70 15.61 -1.42 -12.50
N VAL A 71 15.71 -2.74 -12.28
CA VAL A 71 16.93 -3.40 -11.83
C VAL A 71 17.77 -3.80 -13.04
N LYS A 72 18.84 -3.06 -13.29
CA LYS A 72 19.88 -3.47 -14.24
C LYS A 72 20.90 -4.32 -13.52
N ARG A 73 21.25 -5.47 -14.09
CA ARG A 73 22.36 -6.30 -13.61
C ARG A 73 23.55 -6.23 -14.56
N ASN A 74 24.74 -6.29 -14.02
CA ASN A 74 25.96 -6.50 -14.79
C ASN A 74 25.96 -7.93 -15.32
N LYS A 75 26.20 -8.10 -16.63
CA LYS A 75 26.16 -9.42 -17.27
C LYS A 75 27.30 -10.34 -16.80
N THR A 76 28.43 -9.76 -16.43
CA THR A 76 29.64 -10.50 -16.05
C THR A 76 29.69 -10.78 -14.56
N THR A 77 29.32 -9.80 -13.73
CA THR A 77 29.41 -9.92 -12.25
C THR A 77 28.08 -10.24 -11.58
N ASN A 78 26.97 -10.25 -12.34
CA ASN A 78 25.59 -10.37 -11.85
C ASN A 78 25.18 -9.31 -10.80
N GLN A 79 25.98 -8.27 -10.61
CA GLN A 79 25.75 -7.23 -9.62
C GLN A 79 24.66 -6.26 -10.08
N ILE A 80 23.78 -5.84 -9.16
CA ILE A 80 22.78 -4.79 -9.43
C ILE A 80 23.50 -3.45 -9.63
N ILE A 81 23.31 -2.83 -10.79
CA ILE A 81 23.93 -1.55 -11.18
C ILE A 81 23.00 -0.37 -10.89
N THR A 82 21.69 -0.56 -11.02
CA THR A 82 20.70 0.50 -10.78
C THR A 82 19.56 0.00 -9.90
N LYS A 83 19.26 0.76 -8.83
CA LYS A 83 18.16 0.53 -7.88
C LYS A 83 17.42 1.83 -7.54
N LYS A 84 17.33 2.78 -8.48
CA LYS A 84 16.60 4.05 -8.28
C LYS A 84 15.20 3.92 -8.85
N PHE A 85 14.27 4.78 -8.44
CA PHE A 85 12.99 4.95 -9.13
C PHE A 85 13.22 5.77 -10.39
N GLN A 86 12.69 5.33 -11.52
CA GLN A 86 12.87 6.01 -12.81
C GLN A 86 11.57 6.64 -13.31
N CYS A 87 10.43 6.05 -12.97
CA CYS A 87 9.11 6.48 -13.44
C CYS A 87 8.05 6.34 -12.36
N GLY A 88 6.91 6.99 -12.58
CA GLY A 88 5.68 6.79 -11.82
C GLY A 88 4.69 5.88 -12.53
N GLY A 89 3.60 5.57 -11.86
CA GLY A 89 2.45 4.84 -12.39
C GLY A 89 1.21 5.02 -11.51
N SER A 90 0.08 4.49 -11.97
CA SER A 90 -1.18 4.50 -11.22
C SER A 90 -1.76 3.10 -11.12
N LEU A 91 -2.02 2.64 -9.91
CA LEU A 91 -2.77 1.40 -9.68
C LEU A 91 -4.20 1.60 -10.19
N ILE A 92 -4.58 0.86 -11.24
CA ILE A 92 -5.91 0.92 -11.85
C ILE A 92 -6.79 -0.27 -11.47
N ASP A 93 -6.17 -1.33 -10.97
CA ASP A 93 -6.80 -2.57 -10.53
C ASP A 93 -5.83 -3.32 -9.59
N GLU A 94 -6.28 -4.37 -8.90
CA GLU A 94 -5.51 -5.15 -7.92
C GLU A 94 -4.16 -5.66 -8.45
N ARG A 95 -4.05 -5.85 -9.77
CA ARG A 95 -2.87 -6.43 -10.42
C ARG A 95 -2.31 -5.58 -11.55
N TRP A 96 -2.88 -4.39 -11.78
CA TRP A 96 -2.56 -3.59 -12.96
C TRP A 96 -2.13 -2.17 -12.58
N VAL A 97 -0.97 -1.76 -13.09
CA VAL A 97 -0.44 -0.39 -12.99
C VAL A 97 -0.37 0.21 -14.39
N LEU A 98 -1.02 1.36 -14.57
CA LEU A 98 -0.91 2.19 -15.77
C LEU A 98 0.34 3.08 -15.69
N THR A 99 1.10 3.18 -16.78
CA THR A 99 2.27 4.07 -16.90
C THR A 99 2.46 4.55 -18.34
N ALA A 100 3.43 5.43 -18.58
CA ALA A 100 3.76 5.89 -19.91
C ALA A 100 4.54 4.83 -20.70
N ALA A 101 4.29 4.71 -22.00
CA ALA A 101 4.99 3.76 -22.87
C ALA A 101 6.53 3.92 -22.79
N HIS A 102 7.03 5.16 -22.86
CA HIS A 102 8.47 5.45 -22.79
C HIS A 102 9.13 5.01 -21.47
N CYS A 103 8.37 4.80 -20.40
CA CYS A 103 8.91 4.26 -19.15
C CYS A 103 9.27 2.77 -19.26
N VAL A 104 8.69 2.05 -20.23
CA VAL A 104 8.85 0.60 -20.41
C VAL A 104 9.42 0.18 -21.77
N ASP A 105 9.67 1.12 -22.68
CA ASP A 105 10.16 0.83 -24.04
C ASP A 105 11.48 0.01 -24.06
N TRP A 106 12.38 0.26 -23.10
CA TRP A 106 13.68 -0.42 -23.00
C TRP A 106 13.58 -1.86 -22.45
N PHE A 107 12.43 -2.29 -21.89
CA PHE A 107 12.19 -3.71 -21.62
C PHE A 107 11.92 -4.51 -22.89
N GLN A 108 11.52 -3.86 -23.98
CA GLN A 108 11.13 -4.53 -25.22
C GLN A 108 12.32 -4.98 -26.07
N GLU A 109 13.56 -4.59 -25.75
CA GLU A 109 14.75 -4.94 -26.56
C GLU A 109 15.08 -6.46 -26.59
N LYS A 110 14.30 -7.33 -25.94
CA LYS A 110 14.55 -8.79 -25.90
C LYS A 110 13.38 -9.69 -26.28
N GLY A 111 12.40 -9.21 -27.04
CA GLY A 111 11.39 -10.11 -27.61
C GLY A 111 10.63 -9.48 -28.77
N PRO A 112 10.14 -10.28 -29.73
CA PRO A 112 9.30 -9.76 -30.80
C PRO A 112 8.06 -9.12 -30.18
N VAL A 113 7.90 -7.82 -30.41
CA VAL A 113 6.69 -7.08 -30.09
C VAL A 113 5.58 -7.75 -30.89
N ARG A 114 4.83 -8.67 -30.26
CA ARG A 114 3.56 -9.12 -30.83
C ARG A 114 2.67 -7.90 -30.82
N ASN A 115 2.49 -7.33 -32.01
CA ASN A 115 1.65 -6.19 -32.34
C ASN A 115 0.52 -5.99 -31.33
N PHE A 116 0.71 -5.07 -30.40
CA PHE A 116 -0.41 -4.46 -29.72
C PHE A 116 -1.12 -3.62 -30.78
N TYR A 117 -2.35 -4.03 -31.08
CA TYR A 117 -3.31 -3.33 -31.93
C TYR A 117 -3.10 -1.81 -31.86
N ARG A 118 -2.62 -1.23 -32.96
CA ARG A 118 -2.76 0.18 -33.26
C ARG A 118 -4.07 0.30 -34.04
N PRO A 119 -5.18 0.80 -33.47
CA PRO A 119 -6.27 1.28 -34.31
C PRO A 119 -5.73 2.49 -35.05
N GLN A 120 -5.60 2.38 -36.38
CA GLN A 120 -5.43 3.55 -37.22
C GLN A 120 -6.77 4.30 -37.20
N LEU A 121 -6.75 5.52 -36.67
CA LEU A 121 -7.68 6.55 -37.09
C LEU A 121 -7.04 7.27 -38.29
#